data_AF-A5CZG5-F1
#
_entry.id   AF-A5CZG5-F1
#
_cell.length_a   1.000
_cell.length_b   1.000
_cell.length_c   1.000
_cell.angle_alpha   90.00
_cell.angle_beta   90.00
_cell.angle_gamma   90.00
#
_symmetry.space_group_name_H-M   'P 1'
#
loop_
_entity.id
_entity.type
_entity.pdbx_description
1 polymer ?
#
loop_
_entity_poly.entity_id
_entity_poly.type
_entity_poly.pdbx_seq_one_letter_code
_entity_poly.pdbx_strand_id
1 'polypeptide(L)'
;MPKNLPEFKGDRIPEFATEEEAAEFFDSYSFAEATERGLFEPEKVELDPELAAKIRERAKTKQVTLRLRVSQIEAVKEIAKKKDIPYQTLIRSWVAEAIRREQQA
;
A
#
# COMPACT_ATOMS: atom_id res chain seq x y z
N MET A 1 -32.85 7.26 27.67
CA MET A 1 -31.97 7.26 28.86
C MET A 1 -30.63 6.72 28.38
N PRO A 2 -29.49 7.42 28.54
CA PRO A 2 -28.23 6.81 28.16
C PRO A 2 -28.02 5.66 29.14
N LYS A 3 -28.15 4.42 28.65
CA LYS A 3 -27.75 3.25 29.41
C LYS A 3 -26.25 3.39 29.62
N ASN A 4 -25.80 3.23 30.86
CA ASN A 4 -24.40 3.18 31.21
C ASN A 4 -23.72 2.16 30.29
N LEU A 5 -22.95 2.63 29.30
CA LEU A 5 -22.05 1.75 28.58
C LEU A 5 -21.05 1.19 29.60
N PRO A 6 -20.78 -0.12 29.60
CA PRO A 6 -19.83 -0.71 30.53
C PRO A 6 -18.47 -0.02 30.37
N GLU A 7 -17.93 0.52 31.47
CA GLU A 7 -16.59 1.06 31.47
C GLU A 7 -15.59 -0.04 31.11
N PHE A 8 -14.86 0.17 30.01
CA PHE A 8 -13.84 -0.75 29.55
C PHE A 8 -12.61 -0.69 30.47
N LYS A 9 -12.60 -1.56 31.48
CA LYS A 9 -11.44 -1.82 32.34
C LYS A 9 -10.45 -2.75 31.65
N GLY A 10 -9.86 -2.27 30.55
CA GLY A 10 -8.52 -2.59 30.04
C GLY A 10 -8.13 -4.03 29.69
N ASP A 11 -8.81 -5.07 30.18
CA ASP A 11 -8.27 -6.42 30.17
C ASP A 11 -8.98 -7.36 29.19
N ARG A 12 -10.24 -7.10 28.80
CA ARG A 12 -11.03 -7.96 27.88
C ARG A 12 -12.13 -7.21 27.13
N ILE A 13 -12.44 -7.64 25.90
CA ILE A 13 -13.63 -7.19 25.16
C ILE A 13 -14.88 -7.56 25.97
N PRO A 14 -15.81 -6.61 26.24
CA PRO A 14 -17.03 -6.90 27.00
C PRO A 14 -17.93 -7.90 26.27
N GLU A 15 -18.70 -8.70 27.02
CA GLU A 15 -19.82 -9.44 26.44
C GLU A 15 -20.99 -8.48 26.22
N PHE A 16 -21.39 -8.33 24.95
CA PHE A 16 -22.51 -7.46 24.58
C PHE A 16 -23.83 -8.23 24.66
N ALA A 17 -24.86 -7.62 25.24
CA ALA A 17 -26.19 -8.22 25.29
C ALA A 17 -26.94 -8.05 23.95
N THR A 18 -26.56 -7.05 23.15
CA THR A 18 -27.18 -6.71 21.87
C THR A 18 -26.15 -6.24 20.84
N GLU A 19 -26.48 -6.38 19.55
CA GLU A 19 -25.64 -5.91 18.45
C GLU A 19 -25.51 -4.38 18.41
N GLU A 20 -26.55 -3.66 18.84
CA GLU A 20 -26.57 -2.19 18.94
C GLU A 20 -25.53 -1.68 19.96
N GLU A 21 -25.43 -2.34 21.12
CA GLU A 21 -24.43 -2.01 22.15
C GLU A 21 -23.00 -2.33 21.67
N ALA A 22 -22.83 -3.38 20.86
CA ALA A 22 -21.54 -3.68 20.25
C ALA A 22 -21.11 -2.61 19.24
N ALA A 23 -22.04 -2.15 18.39
CA ALA A 23 -21.77 -1.11 17.39
C ALA A 23 -21.34 0.21 18.05
N GLU A 24 -22.07 0.69 19.07
CA GLU A 24 -21.69 1.91 19.80
C GLU A 24 -20.32 1.81 20.48
N PHE A 25 -19.98 0.62 20.99
CA PHE A 25 -18.66 0.35 21.55
C PHE A 25 -17.56 0.42 20.49
N PHE A 26 -17.71 -0.25 19.34
CA PHE A 26 -16.68 -0.25 18.30
C PHE A 26 -16.55 1.10 17.57
N ASP A 27 -17.62 1.87 17.44
CA ASP A 27 -17.59 3.23 16.86
C ASP A 27 -16.82 4.23 17.73
N SER A 28 -16.86 4.05 19.04
CA SER A 28 -16.16 4.91 20.01
C SER A 28 -14.74 4.44 20.34
N TYR A 29 -14.38 3.22 19.96
CA TYR A 29 -13.14 2.58 20.39
C TYR A 29 -12.03 2.61 19.31
N SER A 30 -10.83 3.08 19.69
CA SER A 30 -9.68 3.10 18.79
C SER A 30 -8.95 1.76 18.81
N PHE A 31 -8.91 1.08 17.66
CA PHE A 31 -8.16 -0.18 17.50
C PHE A 31 -6.68 -0.04 17.89
N ALA A 32 -6.06 1.12 17.64
CA ALA A 32 -4.66 1.37 17.98
C ALA A 32 -4.40 1.35 19.50
N GLU A 33 -5.31 1.93 20.30
CA GLU A 33 -5.21 1.95 21.77
C GLU A 33 -5.35 0.54 22.35
N ALA A 34 -6.18 -0.30 21.73
CA ALA A 34 -6.35 -1.71 22.08
C ALA A 34 -5.08 -2.52 21.83
N THR A 35 -4.44 -2.31 20.67
CA THR A 35 -3.19 -2.98 20.32
C THR A 35 -2.04 -2.54 21.25
N GLU A 36 -1.94 -1.25 21.58
CA GLU A 36 -0.91 -0.73 22.49
C GLU A 36 -1.06 -1.28 23.92
N ARG A 37 -2.30 -1.50 24.37
CA ARG A 37 -2.61 -2.13 25.67
C ARG A 37 -2.47 -3.66 25.67
N GLY A 38 -2.10 -4.27 24.54
CA GLY A 38 -1.86 -5.72 24.45
C GLY A 38 -3.13 -6.57 24.39
N LEU A 39 -4.29 -5.98 24.09
CA LEU A 39 -5.55 -6.74 23.88
C LEU A 39 -5.52 -7.58 22.60
N PHE A 40 -4.71 -7.16 21.63
CA PHE A 40 -4.47 -7.89 20.39
C PHE A 40 -2.98 -8.14 20.26
N GLU A 41 -2.56 -9.38 20.45
CA GLU A 41 -1.25 -9.79 19.99
C GLU A 41 -1.31 -9.91 18.46
N PRO A 42 -0.44 -9.20 17.72
CA PRO A 42 -0.41 -9.33 16.28
C PRO A 42 -0.04 -10.77 15.95
N GLU A 43 -1.01 -11.50 15.39
CA GLU A 43 -0.75 -12.82 14.87
C GLU A 43 0.35 -12.69 13.80
N LYS A 44 1.42 -13.46 13.94
CA LYS A 44 2.48 -13.51 12.93
C LYS A 44 1.93 -14.21 11.71
N VAL A 45 1.28 -13.45 10.84
CA VAL A 45 0.81 -13.94 9.56
C VAL A 45 2.02 -14.22 8.68
N GLU A 46 2.26 -15.50 8.39
CA GLU A 46 3.21 -15.88 7.35
C GLU A 46 2.64 -15.46 5.99
N LEU A 47 3.31 -14.51 5.34
CA LEU A 47 2.94 -14.08 4.00
C LEU A 47 3.15 -15.24 3.03
N ASP A 48 2.16 -15.46 2.17
CA ASP A 48 2.29 -16.38 1.06
C ASP A 48 3.61 -16.11 0.29
N PRO A 49 4.41 -17.16 -0.01
CA PRO A 49 5.71 -16.98 -0.66
C PRO A 49 5.65 -16.23 -2.00
N GLU A 50 4.57 -16.38 -2.77
CA GLU A 50 4.36 -15.67 -4.03
C GLU A 50 4.11 -14.18 -3.78
N LEU A 51 3.29 -13.86 -2.77
CA LEU A 51 3.06 -12.47 -2.36
C LEU A 51 4.35 -11.81 -1.84
N ALA A 52 5.12 -12.51 -1.01
CA ALA A 52 6.41 -12.04 -0.52
C ALA A 52 7.42 -11.82 -1.66
N ALA A 53 7.40 -12.66 -2.69
CA ALA A 53 8.22 -12.46 -3.88
C ALA A 53 7.81 -11.22 -4.68
N LYS A 54 6.50 -11.01 -4.90
CA LYS A 54 5.96 -9.82 -5.60
C LYS A 54 6.31 -8.51 -4.88
N ILE A 55 6.20 -8.49 -3.55
CA ILE A 55 6.56 -7.32 -2.73
C ILE A 55 8.06 -7.01 -2.89
N ARG A 56 8.92 -8.03 -2.79
CA ARG A 56 10.37 -7.87 -2.96
C ARG A 56 10.77 -7.42 -4.36
N GLU A 57 10.06 -7.86 -5.40
CA GLU A 57 10.29 -7.42 -6.77
C GLU A 57 9.99 -5.92 -6.91
N ARG A 58 8.82 -5.48 -6.47
CA ARG A 58 8.41 -4.07 -6.53
C ARG A 58 9.38 -3.14 -5.79
N ALA A 59 9.92 -3.61 -4.65
CA ALA A 59 10.90 -2.90 -3.85
C ALA A 59 12.24 -2.62 -4.57
N LYS A 60 12.53 -3.30 -5.68
CA LYS A 60 13.72 -3.03 -6.51
C LYS A 60 13.57 -1.78 -7.38
N THR A 61 12.37 -1.19 -7.45
CA THR A 61 12.10 0.02 -8.22
C THR A 61 11.82 1.21 -7.30
N LYS A 62 12.25 2.40 -7.72
CA LYS A 62 11.94 3.65 -7.02
C LYS A 62 11.14 4.56 -7.94
N GLN A 63 10.10 5.20 -7.40
CA GLN A 63 9.36 6.23 -8.12
C GLN A 63 10.21 7.50 -8.22
N VAL A 64 10.20 8.11 -9.40
CA VAL A 64 10.89 9.38 -9.67
C VAL A 64 9.91 10.34 -10.33
N THR A 65 9.95 11.61 -9.93
CA THR A 65 9.19 12.68 -10.56
C THR A 65 10.13 13.50 -11.44
N LEU A 66 9.85 13.57 -12.74
CA LEU A 66 10.64 14.29 -13.73
C LEU A 66 9.71 15.16 -14.59
N ARG A 67 10.12 16.41 -14.86
CA ARG A 67 9.45 17.27 -15.83
C ARG A 67 10.07 17.05 -17.21
N LEU A 68 9.23 16.68 -18.18
CA LEU A 68 9.58 16.57 -19.59
C LEU A 68 8.79 17.62 -20.39
N ARG A 69 9.31 17.99 -21.56
CA ARG A 69 8.54 18.86 -22.47
C ARG A 69 7.30 18.11 -22.96
N VAL A 70 6.20 18.82 -23.16
CA VAL A 70 4.93 18.24 -23.66
C VAL A 70 5.17 17.51 -24.99
N SER A 71 5.89 18.14 -25.92
CA SER A 71 6.24 17.55 -27.22
C SER A 71 7.04 16.25 -27.11
N GLN A 72 7.89 16.11 -26.09
CA GLN A 72 8.62 14.86 -25.85
C GLN A 72 7.67 13.76 -25.41
N ILE A 73 6.76 14.05 -24.47
CA ILE A 73 5.77 13.08 -23.98
C ILE A 73 4.86 12.60 -25.11
N GLU A 74 4.39 13.53 -25.95
CA GLU A 74 3.56 13.21 -27.12
C GLU A 74 4.32 12.33 -28.12
N ALA A 75 5.56 12.69 -28.45
CA ALA A 75 6.39 11.89 -29.34
C ALA A 75 6.61 10.46 -28.80
N VAL A 76 6.89 10.31 -27.50
CA VAL A 76 7.03 8.98 -26.89
C VAL A 76 5.74 8.18 -27.01
N LYS A 77 4.58 8.79 -26.73
CA LYS A 77 3.28 8.11 -26.81
C LYS A 77 2.99 7.59 -28.22
N GLU A 78 3.27 8.38 -29.25
CA GLU A 78 3.11 7.96 -30.64
C GLU A 78 4.04 6.81 -31.02
N ILE A 79 5.30 6.85 -30.59
CA ILE A 79 6.26 5.76 -30.83
C ILE A 79 5.85 4.49 -30.07
N ALA A 80 5.40 4.63 -28.84
CA ALA A 80 4.96 3.52 -27.99
C ALA A 80 3.73 2.82 -28.57
N LYS A 81 2.76 3.59 -29.07
CA LYS A 81 1.58 3.07 -29.78
C LYS A 81 1.97 2.26 -31.01
N LYS A 82 2.91 2.75 -31.82
CA LYS A 82 3.42 2.02 -33.01
C LYS A 82 4.16 0.72 -32.64
N LYS A 83 4.72 0.65 -31.45
CA LYS A 83 5.44 -0.53 -30.92
C LYS A 83 4.55 -1.44 -30.08
N ASP A 84 3.27 -1.11 -29.93
CA ASP A 84 2.30 -1.82 -29.08
C ASP A 84 2.79 -2.08 -27.65
N ILE A 85 3.41 -1.05 -27.03
CA ILE A 85 3.88 -1.11 -25.64
C ILE A 85 3.49 0.15 -24.87
N PRO A 86 3.36 0.10 -23.53
CA PRO A 86 3.13 1.30 -22.73
C PRO A 86 4.28 2.31 -22.85
N TYR A 87 3.96 3.60 -22.95
CA TYR A 87 4.97 4.65 -23.10
C TYR A 87 5.97 4.71 -21.93
N GLN A 88 5.52 4.36 -20.72
CA GLN A 88 6.39 4.28 -19.54
C GLN A 88 7.41 3.14 -19.66
N THR A 89 7.01 2.01 -20.24
CA THR A 89 7.90 0.88 -20.55
C THR A 89 8.94 1.27 -21.59
N LEU A 90 8.52 2.00 -22.63
CA LEU A 90 9.44 2.50 -23.66
C LEU A 90 10.49 3.46 -23.07
N ILE A 91 10.07 4.43 -22.25
CA ILE A 91 11.00 5.34 -21.56
C ILE A 91 12.00 4.56 -20.71
N ARG A 92 11.52 3.57 -19.95
CA ARG A 92 12.39 2.74 -19.09
C ARG A 92 13.43 1.97 -19.92
N SER A 93 13.03 1.47 -21.09
CA SER A 93 13.93 0.79 -22.02
C SER A 93 15.02 1.73 -22.55
N TRP A 94 14.66 2.93 -22.99
CA TRP A 94 15.61 3.93 -23.46
C TRP A 94 16.60 4.39 -22.39
N VAL A 95 16.14 4.58 -21.15
CA VAL A 95 17.04 4.91 -20.02
C VAL A 95 18.06 3.79 -19.81
N ALA A 96 17.62 2.53 -19.82
CA ALA A 96 18.53 1.40 -19.68
C ALA A 96 19.52 1.29 -20.84
N GLU A 97 19.09 1.56 -22.07
CA GLU A 97 19.96 1.57 -23.25
C GLU A 97 21.01 2.69 -23.18
N ALA A 98 20.58 3.90 -22.82
CA ALA A 98 21.48 5.04 -22.67
C ALA A 98 22.55 4.76 -21.60
N ILE A 99 22.16 4.23 -20.44
CA ILE A 99 23.13 3.85 -19.39
C ILE A 99 24.14 2.84 -19.90
N ARG A 100 23.70 1.77 -20.59
CA ARG A 100 24.61 0.76 -21.15
C ARG A 100 25.58 1.37 -22.15
N ARG A 101 25.11 2.29 -22.99
CA ARG A 101 25.93 2.99 -23.98
C ARG A 101 27.00 3.84 -23.32
N GLU A 102 26.65 4.62 -22.31
CA GLU A 102 27.60 5.47 -21.56
C GLU A 102 28.59 4.66 -20.71
N GLN A 103 28.22 3.46 -20.25
CA GLN A 103 29.14 2.56 -19.53
C GLN A 103 30.16 1.86 -20.44
N GLN A 104 29.88 1.81 -21.75
CA GLN A 104 30.75 1.18 -22.75
C GLN A 104 31.61 2.19 -23.51
N ALA A 105 31.36 3.50 -23.34
CA ALA A 105 32.13 4.60 -23.92
C ALA A 105 33.33 4.96 -23.03
#